data_AF-A0A8J3UV53-F1
#
_entry.id   AF-A0A8J3UV53-F1
#
_cell.length_a   1.000
_cell.length_b   1.000
_cell.length_c   1.000
_cell.angle_alpha   90.00
_cell.angle_beta   90.00
_cell.angle_gamma   90.00
#
_symmetry.space_group_name_H-M   'P 1'
#
loop_
_entity.id
_entity.type
_entity.pdbx_description
1 polymer ?
#
loop_
_entity_poly.entity_id
_entity_poly.type
_entity_poly.pdbx_seq_one_letter_code
_entity_poly.pdbx_strand_id
1 'polypeptide(L)'
;MNSPNVPPSGREADPAAAPRPAGATTGKAVVPVGGPDGPVVGMVGAGQLARMTQQAAIALGIELRVLANSRDESAAKVIVDTRLGDYRDLADLREFAKGCDAVTFDHEHVPTEHIRALLGEGFAVHPGADALVHAQDKAVMRERLTAIGVPCPAWAHVSEAADVEAFAQEHGWPVVLKAVRGGYDGRGVWVCASAEEAREPLESGVALLAEAFVPFERELAVLVARSPHGQGVSYPVVETVQKDGICVEVIAPAPGLGEEDAAAAQHIALKIAQELGVTGLLAVEMFSTESGLVVNELAMRPHNSGHWTIEGARTSQFEQHLRAVLNLPLGSPSLTAPVVVMVNLLGGSDPNIFSRYEHVLAHDPGIKIHFYGKDVRPGRKIGHVTALGTDLAEVRARAWHAADCLKGPADD
;
A
#
# COMPACT_ATOMS: atom_id res chain seq x y z
N MET A 1 51.56 40.09 18.44
CA MET A 1 51.78 40.78 19.73
C MET A 1 50.45 40.93 20.44
N ASN A 2 50.50 40.78 21.75
CA ASN A 2 49.41 40.48 22.70
C ASN A 2 48.17 41.37 22.67
N SER A 3 47.05 40.76 23.08
CA SER A 3 45.84 41.37 23.63
C SER A 3 46.12 42.38 24.76
N PRO A 4 45.08 43.14 25.18
CA PRO A 4 44.51 42.77 26.47
C PRO A 4 42.97 42.78 26.54
N ASN A 5 42.54 42.13 27.61
CA ASN A 5 41.25 41.56 27.94
C ASN A 5 40.48 42.49 28.89
N VAL A 6 39.14 42.59 28.76
CA VAL A 6 38.22 43.14 29.77
C VAL A 6 36.94 42.28 29.79
N PRO A 7 36.44 41.83 30.97
CA PRO A 7 35.34 40.86 31.08
C PRO A 7 33.96 41.52 31.28
N PRO A 8 32.87 40.76 31.11
CA PRO A 8 31.85 40.63 32.18
C PRO A 8 31.31 39.18 32.32
N SER A 9 31.22 38.61 33.52
CA SER A 9 30.11 38.65 34.50
C SER A 9 28.85 37.85 34.13
N GLY A 10 28.41 36.97 35.04
CA GLY A 10 27.03 36.48 35.12
C GLY A 10 26.85 34.99 34.80
N ARG A 11 26.86 34.15 35.85
CA ARG A 11 26.29 32.79 35.80
C ARG A 11 24.80 32.90 36.11
N GLU A 12 23.95 32.61 35.14
CA GLU A 12 22.54 32.29 35.37
C GLU A 12 22.37 30.77 35.50
N ALA A 13 21.43 30.41 36.38
CA ALA A 13 21.14 29.05 36.80
C ALA A 13 20.32 28.29 35.75
N ASP A 14 20.69 27.02 35.55
CA ASP A 14 20.06 26.06 34.64
C ASP A 14 18.75 25.53 35.27
N PRO A 15 17.57 25.64 34.62
CA PRO A 15 16.33 25.13 35.19
C PRO A 15 16.24 23.61 35.05
N ALA A 16 15.82 22.99 36.14
CA ALA A 16 15.70 21.55 36.36
C ALA A 16 15.04 20.79 35.20
N ALA A 17 15.71 19.72 34.78
CA ALA A 17 15.21 18.73 33.83
C ALA A 17 13.95 18.02 34.38
N ALA A 18 12.88 18.04 33.60
CA ALA A 18 11.67 17.24 33.85
C ALA A 18 11.95 15.73 33.73
N PRO A 19 11.26 14.86 34.49
CA PRO A 19 11.53 13.43 34.49
C PRO A 19 11.07 12.79 33.17
N ARG A 20 11.95 11.99 32.57
CA ARG A 20 11.64 11.17 31.39
C ARG A 20 10.63 10.07 31.77
N PRO A 21 9.66 9.75 30.90
CA PRO A 21 8.78 8.61 31.13
C PRO A 21 9.59 7.31 31.04
N ALA A 22 9.47 6.48 32.07
CA ALA A 22 10.06 5.15 32.13
C ALA A 22 9.26 4.18 31.23
N GLY A 23 9.93 3.55 30.28
CA GLY A 23 9.32 2.52 29.43
C GLY A 23 9.95 2.36 28.04
N ALA A 24 11.26 2.49 27.89
CA ALA A 24 11.94 2.02 26.68
C ALA A 24 12.42 0.59 26.94
N THR A 25 11.71 -0.38 26.37
CA THR A 25 12.20 -1.75 26.26
C THR A 25 13.56 -1.72 25.58
N THR A 26 14.57 -2.28 26.26
CA THR A 26 15.93 -2.45 25.76
C THR A 26 15.89 -3.13 24.40
N GLY A 27 16.38 -2.44 23.37
CA GLY A 27 16.48 -2.97 22.02
C GLY A 27 17.21 -4.31 22.03
N LYS A 28 16.54 -5.36 21.54
CA LYS A 28 17.20 -6.62 21.21
C LYS A 28 18.33 -6.30 20.22
N ALA A 29 19.51 -6.87 20.46
CA ALA A 29 20.65 -6.78 19.54
C ALA A 29 20.20 -7.14 18.11
N VAL A 30 20.68 -6.38 17.12
CA VAL A 30 20.49 -6.67 15.69
C VAL A 30 21.09 -8.04 15.43
N VAL A 31 20.24 -9.06 15.29
CA VAL A 31 20.68 -10.37 14.82
C VAL A 31 21.14 -10.16 13.38
N PRO A 32 22.36 -10.59 13.00
CA PRO A 32 22.79 -10.51 11.61
C PRO A 32 21.77 -11.26 10.76
N VAL A 33 21.25 -10.56 9.76
CA VAL A 33 20.25 -11.07 8.82
C VAL A 33 20.95 -12.10 7.93
N GLY A 34 20.55 -13.37 8.03
CA GLY A 34 20.99 -14.46 7.16
C GLY A 34 22.22 -15.25 7.61
N GLY A 35 22.27 -16.51 7.15
CA GLY A 35 23.45 -17.38 7.17
C GLY A 35 24.35 -17.17 5.93
N PRO A 36 25.28 -18.09 5.62
CA PRO A 36 26.17 -17.96 4.45
C PRO A 36 25.43 -17.84 3.10
N ASP A 37 24.16 -18.26 3.04
CA ASP A 37 23.33 -18.28 1.83
C ASP A 37 22.39 -17.06 1.70
N GLY A 38 22.53 -16.05 2.57
CA GLY A 38 21.64 -14.88 2.62
C GLY A 38 20.39 -15.12 3.48
N PRO A 39 19.51 -14.11 3.61
CA PRO A 39 18.30 -14.23 4.41
C PRO A 39 17.12 -14.79 3.63
N VAL A 40 16.17 -15.38 4.36
CA VAL A 40 14.90 -15.91 3.84
C VAL A 40 13.76 -15.00 4.27
N VAL A 41 13.03 -14.44 3.31
CA VAL A 41 11.77 -13.73 3.57
C VAL A 41 10.60 -14.61 3.16
N GLY A 42 9.74 -14.93 4.11
CA GLY A 42 8.46 -15.60 3.84
C GLY A 42 7.37 -14.58 3.52
N MET A 43 6.74 -14.67 2.35
CA MET A 43 5.58 -13.87 1.97
C MET A 43 4.33 -14.75 1.90
N VAL A 44 3.36 -14.52 2.77
CA VAL A 44 2.10 -15.25 2.78
C VAL A 44 1.20 -14.74 1.66
N GLY A 45 0.76 -15.65 0.79
CA GLY A 45 0.08 -15.35 -0.48
C GLY A 45 1.05 -15.36 -1.67
N ALA A 46 0.58 -15.86 -2.82
CA ALA A 46 1.37 -15.98 -4.03
C ALA A 46 0.74 -15.24 -5.23
N GLY A 47 0.14 -14.08 -4.97
CA GLY A 47 -0.36 -13.16 -5.98
C GLY A 47 0.73 -12.37 -6.71
N GLN A 48 0.32 -11.32 -7.41
CA GLN A 48 1.24 -10.55 -8.26
C GLN A 48 2.26 -9.73 -7.48
N LEU A 49 1.98 -9.36 -6.23
CA LEU A 49 2.87 -8.51 -5.45
C LEU A 49 4.06 -9.33 -4.98
N ALA A 50 3.84 -10.58 -4.54
CA ALA A 50 4.89 -11.55 -4.29
C ALA A 50 5.71 -11.86 -5.55
N ARG A 51 5.06 -12.00 -6.72
CA ARG A 51 5.74 -12.20 -8.01
C ARG A 51 6.69 -11.05 -8.34
N MET A 52 6.28 -9.80 -8.14
CA MET A 52 7.14 -8.63 -8.38
C MET A 52 8.20 -8.47 -7.27
N THR A 53 7.88 -8.89 -6.03
CA THR A 53 8.84 -8.95 -4.93
C THR A 53 10.00 -9.89 -5.24
N GLN A 54 9.75 -11.02 -5.92
CA GLN A 54 10.80 -11.93 -6.38
C GLN A 54 11.86 -11.24 -7.25
N GLN A 55 11.47 -10.29 -8.11
CA GLN A 55 12.42 -9.60 -8.99
C GLN A 55 13.44 -8.80 -8.16
N ALA A 56 12.99 -8.09 -7.13
CA ALA A 56 13.86 -7.36 -6.23
C ALA A 56 14.67 -8.29 -5.32
N ALA A 57 14.06 -9.39 -4.84
CA ALA A 57 14.73 -10.36 -3.98
C ALA A 57 15.97 -10.99 -4.66
N ILE A 58 15.86 -11.34 -5.95
CA ILE A 58 16.98 -11.89 -6.73
C ILE A 58 18.16 -10.92 -6.75
N ALA A 59 17.92 -9.63 -7.01
CA ALA A 59 18.99 -8.64 -7.08
C ALA A 59 19.68 -8.40 -5.73
N LEU A 60 18.95 -8.57 -4.63
CA LEU A 60 19.47 -8.42 -3.27
C LEU A 60 20.12 -9.70 -2.70
N GLY A 61 20.04 -10.84 -3.41
CA GLY A 61 20.47 -12.13 -2.87
C GLY A 61 19.62 -12.60 -1.69
N ILE A 62 18.34 -12.25 -1.67
CA ILE A 62 17.37 -12.67 -0.66
C ILE A 62 16.59 -13.86 -1.23
N GLU A 63 16.48 -14.94 -0.46
CA GLU A 63 15.57 -16.04 -0.79
C GLU A 63 14.14 -15.64 -0.42
N LEU A 64 13.25 -15.58 -1.40
CA LEU A 64 11.83 -15.36 -1.16
C LEU A 64 11.12 -16.72 -1.14
N ARG A 65 10.41 -16.99 -0.05
CA ARG A 65 9.52 -18.14 0.10
C ARG A 65 8.08 -17.65 0.05
N VAL A 66 7.19 -18.37 -0.64
CA VAL A 66 5.75 -18.03 -0.66
C VAL A 66 4.85 -19.15 -0.16
N LEU A 67 3.79 -18.78 0.57
CA LEU A 67 2.70 -19.67 0.93
C LEU A 67 1.59 -19.49 -0.12
N ALA A 68 1.34 -20.52 -0.92
CA ALA A 68 0.37 -20.49 -2.01
C ALA A 68 -0.74 -21.52 -1.77
N ASN A 69 -1.98 -21.23 -2.18
CA ASN A 69 -3.04 -22.25 -2.16
C ASN A 69 -2.88 -23.24 -3.32
N SER A 70 -2.28 -22.79 -4.43
CA SER A 70 -2.04 -23.59 -5.63
C SER A 70 -0.73 -23.19 -6.32
N ARG A 71 -0.13 -24.15 -7.04
CA ARG A 71 1.03 -23.92 -7.93
C ARG A 71 0.70 -23.02 -9.12
N ASP A 72 -0.58 -22.84 -9.44
CA ASP A 72 -1.03 -22.00 -10.55
C ASP A 72 -1.14 -20.51 -10.18
N GLU A 73 -0.90 -20.15 -8.93
CA GLU A 73 -0.87 -18.74 -8.52
C GLU A 73 0.31 -17.98 -9.14
N SER A 74 0.17 -16.66 -9.22
CA SER A 74 1.04 -15.75 -9.97
C SER A 74 2.53 -15.88 -9.61
N ALA A 75 2.85 -15.89 -8.32
CA ALA A 75 4.20 -16.01 -7.79
C ALA A 75 4.65 -17.46 -7.68
N ALA A 76 3.73 -18.39 -7.40
CA ALA A 76 4.00 -19.82 -7.31
C ALA A 76 4.58 -20.42 -8.61
N LYS A 77 4.26 -19.79 -9.75
CA LYS A 77 4.83 -20.14 -11.07
C LYS A 77 6.32 -19.79 -11.24
N VAL A 78 6.88 -18.91 -10.43
CA VAL A 78 8.25 -18.37 -10.62
C VAL A 78 9.13 -18.40 -9.37
N ILE A 79 8.57 -18.68 -8.20
CA ILE A 79 9.31 -18.78 -6.95
C ILE A 79 9.57 -20.25 -6.62
N VAL A 80 10.84 -20.62 -6.57
CA VAL A 80 11.29 -22.00 -6.35
C VAL A 80 10.83 -22.51 -4.98
N ASP A 81 11.05 -21.73 -3.91
CA ASP A 81 10.60 -22.07 -2.57
C ASP A 81 9.12 -21.68 -2.35
N THR A 82 8.24 -22.39 -3.05
CA THR A 82 6.79 -22.29 -2.86
C THR A 82 6.31 -23.43 -1.98
N ARG A 83 5.65 -23.09 -0.87
CA ARG A 83 4.95 -24.00 0.04
C ARG A 83 3.46 -23.95 -0.22
N LEU A 84 2.81 -25.10 -0.24
CA LEU A 84 1.36 -25.18 -0.36
C LEU A 84 0.74 -25.23 1.02
N GLY A 85 -0.26 -24.40 1.26
CA GLY A 85 -1.00 -24.34 2.51
C GLY A 85 -2.03 -23.20 2.52
N ASP A 86 -2.82 -23.14 3.57
CA ASP A 86 -3.87 -22.15 3.78
C ASP A 86 -3.45 -21.13 4.83
N TYR A 87 -3.47 -19.85 4.51
CA TYR A 87 -3.15 -18.77 5.45
C TYR A 87 -4.14 -18.69 6.63
N ARG A 88 -5.28 -19.38 6.56
CA ARG A 88 -6.26 -19.49 7.64
C ARG A 88 -5.96 -20.66 8.59
N ASP A 89 -5.03 -21.54 8.24
CA ASP A 89 -4.56 -22.61 9.11
C ASP A 89 -3.26 -22.17 9.82
N LEU A 90 -3.33 -22.10 11.15
CA LEU A 90 -2.18 -21.73 11.98
C LEU A 90 -1.04 -22.77 11.89
N ALA A 91 -1.34 -24.05 11.65
CA ALA A 91 -0.32 -25.08 11.48
C ALA A 91 0.49 -24.85 10.20
N ASP A 92 -0.18 -24.53 9.09
CA ASP A 92 0.47 -24.20 7.82
C ASP A 92 1.33 -22.94 7.95
N LEU A 93 0.81 -21.90 8.60
CA LEU A 93 1.57 -20.68 8.88
C LEU A 93 2.81 -20.92 9.74
N ARG A 94 2.72 -21.75 10.78
CA ARG A 94 3.86 -22.12 11.63
C ARG A 94 4.92 -22.88 10.84
N GLU A 95 4.51 -23.86 10.04
CA GLU A 95 5.45 -24.61 9.22
C GLU A 95 6.12 -23.72 8.19
N PHE A 96 5.35 -22.84 7.54
CA PHE A 96 5.84 -21.85 6.59
C PHE A 96 6.89 -20.91 7.18
N ALA A 97 6.64 -20.41 8.40
CA ALA A 97 7.49 -19.43 9.06
C ALA A 97 8.83 -20.00 9.55
N LYS A 98 8.97 -21.32 9.67
CA LYS A 98 10.24 -21.95 10.11
C LYS A 98 11.37 -21.65 9.14
N GLY A 99 12.45 -21.07 9.66
CA GLY A 99 13.63 -20.72 8.86
C GLY A 99 13.49 -19.45 8.03
N CYS A 100 12.39 -18.70 8.16
CA CYS A 100 12.30 -17.35 7.65
C CYS A 100 12.93 -16.37 8.65
N ASP A 101 13.78 -15.46 8.16
CA ASP A 101 14.30 -14.32 8.94
C ASP A 101 13.21 -13.25 9.16
N ALA A 102 12.28 -13.12 8.22
CA ALA A 102 11.09 -12.28 8.34
C ALA A 102 9.89 -12.90 7.59
N VAL A 103 8.69 -12.68 8.11
CA VAL A 103 7.41 -13.03 7.47
C VAL A 103 6.63 -11.76 7.15
N THR A 104 6.09 -11.67 5.94
CA THR A 104 5.27 -10.56 5.43
C THR A 104 4.12 -11.09 4.57
N PHE A 105 3.33 -10.21 3.95
CA PHE A 105 2.07 -10.55 3.31
C PHE A 105 1.93 -9.96 1.90
N ASP A 106 1.43 -10.78 0.97
CA ASP A 106 0.94 -10.38 -0.35
C ASP A 106 -0.47 -9.77 -0.28
N HIS A 107 -1.23 -10.07 0.78
CA HIS A 107 -2.58 -9.56 1.01
C HIS A 107 -2.88 -9.39 2.50
N GLU A 108 -3.91 -8.62 2.84
CA GLU A 108 -4.23 -8.30 4.22
C GLU A 108 -5.09 -9.35 4.93
N HIS A 109 -5.54 -10.42 4.27
CA HIS A 109 -6.55 -11.33 4.82
C HIS A 109 -6.06 -12.35 5.88
N VAL A 110 -4.79 -12.33 6.28
CA VAL A 110 -4.29 -13.29 7.28
C VAL A 110 -4.93 -13.01 8.65
N PRO A 111 -5.55 -14.02 9.32
CA PRO A 111 -6.23 -13.81 10.60
C PRO A 111 -5.33 -13.18 11.66
N THR A 112 -5.84 -12.13 12.32
CA THR A 112 -5.08 -11.35 13.31
C THR A 112 -4.58 -12.22 14.46
N GLU A 113 -5.38 -13.18 14.90
CA GLU A 113 -5.04 -14.13 15.97
C GLU A 113 -3.88 -15.07 15.59
N HIS A 114 -3.75 -15.43 14.32
CA HIS A 114 -2.64 -16.26 13.85
C HIS A 114 -1.34 -15.46 13.80
N ILE A 115 -1.41 -14.20 13.36
CA ILE A 115 -0.26 -13.29 13.41
C ILE A 115 0.21 -13.10 14.86
N ARG A 116 -0.73 -12.92 15.80
CA ARG A 116 -0.39 -12.84 17.24
C ARG A 116 0.26 -14.11 17.76
N ALA A 117 -0.22 -15.28 17.34
CA ALA A 117 0.37 -16.56 17.72
C ALA A 117 1.83 -16.69 17.21
N LEU A 118 2.08 -16.38 15.93
CA LEU A 118 3.44 -16.39 15.36
C LEU A 118 4.38 -15.42 16.10
N LEU A 119 3.92 -14.19 16.38
CA LEU A 119 4.69 -13.21 17.15
C LEU A 119 5.00 -13.71 18.57
N GLY A 120 4.02 -14.32 19.25
CA GLY A 120 4.19 -14.92 20.58
C GLY A 120 5.17 -16.08 20.61
N GLU A 121 5.33 -16.79 19.48
CA GLU A 121 6.30 -17.86 19.27
C GLU A 121 7.69 -17.35 18.86
N GLY A 122 7.85 -16.04 18.67
CA GLY A 122 9.13 -15.40 18.39
C GLY A 122 9.47 -15.23 16.91
N PHE A 123 8.56 -15.54 16.00
CA PHE A 123 8.74 -15.23 14.57
C PHE A 123 8.70 -13.72 14.34
N ALA A 124 9.56 -13.22 13.44
CA ALA A 124 9.53 -11.81 13.02
C ALA A 124 8.46 -11.64 11.94
N VAL A 125 7.33 -11.01 12.29
CA VAL A 125 6.20 -10.80 11.37
C VAL A 125 5.95 -9.30 11.17
N HIS A 126 5.95 -8.87 9.91
CA HIS A 126 5.91 -7.46 9.52
C HIS A 126 4.91 -7.22 8.37
N PRO A 127 3.91 -6.33 8.53
CA PRO A 127 3.50 -5.67 9.76
C PRO A 127 3.01 -6.66 10.84
N GLY A 128 3.03 -6.23 12.10
CA GLY A 128 2.43 -6.99 13.20
C GLY A 128 0.91 -6.95 13.19
N ALA A 129 0.28 -7.82 13.99
CA ALA A 129 -1.18 -7.96 14.08
C ALA A 129 -1.91 -6.65 14.41
N ASP A 130 -1.36 -5.88 15.37
CA ASP A 130 -1.98 -4.64 15.85
C ASP A 130 -1.88 -3.50 14.83
N ALA A 131 -0.93 -3.58 13.89
CA ALA A 131 -0.89 -2.69 12.75
C ALA A 131 -1.86 -3.16 11.65
N LEU A 132 -1.74 -4.41 11.21
CA LEU A 132 -2.46 -4.95 10.06
C LEU A 132 -4.00 -4.88 10.22
N VAL A 133 -4.52 -4.96 11.45
CA VAL A 133 -5.97 -4.85 11.71
C VAL A 133 -6.57 -3.56 11.13
N HIS A 134 -5.82 -2.46 11.08
CA HIS A 134 -6.28 -1.19 10.51
C HIS A 134 -6.39 -1.20 8.97
N ALA A 135 -5.81 -2.18 8.29
CA ALA A 135 -6.04 -2.42 6.86
C ALA A 135 -7.10 -3.50 6.61
N GLN A 136 -7.46 -4.29 7.63
CA GLN A 136 -8.46 -5.35 7.55
C GLN A 136 -9.87 -4.86 7.88
N ASP A 137 -9.97 -3.91 8.81
CA ASP A 137 -11.20 -3.48 9.46
C ASP A 137 -11.36 -1.96 9.39
N LYS A 138 -12.30 -1.52 8.55
CA LYS A 138 -12.50 -0.08 8.28
C LYS A 138 -13.02 0.68 9.50
N ALA A 139 -13.78 0.03 10.39
CA ALA A 139 -14.25 0.70 11.60
C ALA A 139 -13.09 0.94 12.57
N VAL A 140 -12.28 -0.10 12.82
CA VAL A 140 -11.06 0.02 13.66
C VAL A 140 -10.07 1.02 13.06
N MET A 141 -9.96 1.08 11.73
CA MET A 141 -9.20 2.12 11.03
C MET A 141 -9.74 3.51 11.35
N ARG A 142 -11.04 3.74 11.14
CA ARG A 142 -11.67 5.06 11.32
C ARG A 142 -11.58 5.55 12.76
N GLU A 143 -11.88 4.69 13.74
CA GLU A 143 -11.71 5.00 15.16
C GLU A 143 -10.30 5.49 15.47
N ARG A 144 -9.28 4.77 14.98
CA ARG A 144 -7.89 5.11 15.25
C ARG A 144 -7.46 6.38 14.53
N LEU A 145 -7.82 6.56 13.25
CA LEU A 145 -7.50 7.75 12.46
C LEU A 145 -8.15 9.02 13.06
N THR A 146 -9.42 8.94 13.44
CA THR A 146 -10.11 10.03 14.16
C THR A 146 -9.41 10.35 15.48
N ALA A 147 -9.07 9.34 16.28
CA ALA A 147 -8.42 9.54 17.58
C ALA A 147 -7.03 10.20 17.48
N ILE A 148 -6.27 9.96 16.41
CA ILE A 148 -4.95 10.59 16.19
C ILE A 148 -5.04 11.90 15.38
N GLY A 149 -6.25 12.39 15.09
CA GLY A 149 -6.47 13.63 14.35
C GLY A 149 -5.97 13.57 12.91
N VAL A 150 -6.09 12.41 12.25
CA VAL A 150 -5.89 12.31 10.79
C VAL A 150 -7.21 12.67 10.10
N PRO A 151 -7.18 13.55 9.08
CA PRO A 151 -8.38 13.87 8.32
C PRO A 151 -8.97 12.62 7.68
N CYS A 152 -10.23 12.31 7.98
CA CYS A 152 -11.00 11.24 7.37
C CYS A 152 -12.45 11.71 7.18
N PRO A 153 -13.26 11.04 6.33
CA PRO A 153 -14.68 11.37 6.21
C PRO A 153 -15.36 11.28 7.58
N ALA A 154 -16.41 12.09 7.79
CA ALA A 154 -17.33 11.85 8.89
C ALA A 154 -17.89 10.43 8.74
N TRP A 155 -18.00 9.70 9.84
CA TRP A 155 -18.34 8.28 9.81
C TRP A 155 -19.09 7.86 11.07
N ALA A 156 -19.88 6.79 10.97
CA ALA A 156 -20.58 6.18 12.09
C ALA A 156 -20.72 4.66 11.92
N HIS A 157 -20.77 3.94 13.04
CA HIS A 157 -21.27 2.56 13.07
C HIS A 157 -22.76 2.57 12.77
N VAL A 158 -23.21 1.67 11.89
CA VAL A 158 -24.63 1.54 11.54
C VAL A 158 -25.04 0.07 11.52
N SER A 159 -26.25 -0.19 11.99
CA SER A 159 -26.81 -1.54 12.09
C SER A 159 -28.21 -1.64 11.49
N GLU A 160 -28.92 -0.51 11.39
CA GLU A 160 -30.26 -0.44 10.81
C GLU A 160 -30.48 0.85 10.00
N ALA A 161 -31.57 0.90 9.23
CA ALA A 161 -31.86 2.03 8.34
C ALA A 161 -32.06 3.35 9.10
N ALA A 162 -32.54 3.28 10.36
CA ALA A 162 -32.69 4.44 11.23
C ALA A 162 -31.34 5.07 11.59
N ASP A 163 -30.28 4.27 11.79
CA ASP A 163 -28.92 4.78 12.03
C ASP A 163 -28.41 5.58 10.82
N VAL A 164 -28.66 5.06 9.60
CA VAL A 164 -28.25 5.71 8.35
C VAL A 164 -29.04 7.00 8.13
N GLU A 165 -30.34 7.01 8.40
CA GLU A 165 -31.18 8.20 8.30
C GLU A 165 -30.75 9.29 9.30
N ALA A 166 -30.44 8.91 10.53
CA ALA A 166 -29.91 9.84 11.54
C ALA A 166 -28.55 10.42 11.11
N PHE A 167 -27.65 9.59 10.59
CA PHE A 167 -26.35 10.04 10.06
C PHE A 167 -26.53 11.01 8.87
N ALA A 168 -27.47 10.72 7.96
CA ALA A 168 -27.76 11.58 6.82
C ALA A 168 -28.43 12.91 7.21
N GLN A 169 -29.17 12.96 8.32
CA GLN A 169 -29.71 14.23 8.84
C GLN A 169 -28.60 15.20 9.28
N GLU A 170 -27.48 14.67 9.78
CA GLU A 170 -26.32 15.47 10.21
C GLU A 170 -25.38 15.81 9.04
N HIS A 171 -25.11 14.84 8.15
CA HIS A 171 -24.06 14.96 7.13
C HIS A 171 -24.57 15.10 5.69
N GLY A 172 -25.87 14.94 5.47
CA GLY A 172 -26.50 14.99 4.16
C GLY A 172 -26.45 13.68 3.38
N TRP A 173 -27.16 13.67 2.25
CA TRP A 173 -27.14 12.61 1.24
C TRP A 173 -26.25 13.02 0.05
N PRO A 174 -25.63 12.06 -0.67
CA PRO A 174 -25.68 10.63 -0.43
C PRO A 174 -24.79 10.18 0.76
N VAL A 175 -25.12 9.03 1.34
CA VAL A 175 -24.31 8.35 2.35
C VAL A 175 -23.61 7.16 1.70
N VAL A 176 -22.35 6.94 2.04
CA VAL A 176 -21.57 5.81 1.56
C VAL A 176 -21.56 4.72 2.63
N LEU A 177 -22.25 3.61 2.39
CA LEU A 177 -22.15 2.43 3.23
C LEU A 177 -20.97 1.59 2.77
N LYS A 178 -20.13 1.16 3.72
CA LYS A 178 -18.95 0.32 3.46
C LYS A 178 -18.97 -0.91 4.34
N ALA A 179 -18.72 -2.07 3.74
CA ALA A 179 -18.43 -3.29 4.48
C ALA A 179 -17.19 -3.09 5.35
N VAL A 180 -17.33 -3.36 6.64
CA VAL A 180 -16.27 -3.17 7.64
C VAL A 180 -15.04 -4.02 7.27
N ARG A 181 -15.26 -5.24 6.79
CA ARG A 181 -14.20 -6.15 6.31
C ARG A 181 -14.52 -6.71 4.93
N GLY A 182 -13.49 -7.08 4.18
CA GLY A 182 -13.61 -7.87 2.95
C GLY A 182 -14.01 -7.10 1.68
N GLY A 183 -14.27 -5.79 1.76
CA GLY A 183 -14.45 -4.96 0.57
C GLY A 183 -13.14 -4.65 -0.16
N TYR A 184 -13.14 -4.69 -1.49
CA TYR A 184 -12.00 -4.41 -2.38
C TYR A 184 -12.47 -4.03 -3.79
N ASP A 185 -11.71 -3.21 -4.53
CA ASP A 185 -12.02 -2.79 -5.91
C ASP A 185 -13.50 -2.36 -6.07
N GLY A 186 -14.00 -1.50 -5.16
CA GLY A 186 -15.39 -1.02 -5.13
C GLY A 186 -16.44 -2.02 -4.59
N ARG A 187 -16.10 -3.30 -4.41
CA ARG A 187 -17.03 -4.27 -3.80
C ARG A 187 -17.20 -3.99 -2.32
N GLY A 188 -18.42 -4.15 -1.82
CA GLY A 188 -18.74 -3.84 -0.44
C GLY A 188 -18.82 -2.33 -0.17
N VAL A 189 -19.08 -1.52 -1.21
CA VAL A 189 -19.33 -0.09 -1.11
C VAL A 189 -20.64 0.20 -1.81
N TRP A 190 -21.53 0.93 -1.14
CA TRP A 190 -22.83 1.35 -1.67
C TRP A 190 -22.99 2.85 -1.46
N VAL A 191 -23.33 3.56 -2.52
CA VAL A 191 -23.66 4.99 -2.45
C VAL A 191 -25.18 5.09 -2.42
N CYS A 192 -25.73 5.36 -1.25
CA CYS A 192 -27.17 5.42 -1.02
C CYS A 192 -27.62 6.89 -1.04
N ALA A 193 -28.60 7.22 -1.88
CA ALA A 193 -29.21 8.55 -1.93
C ALA A 193 -30.40 8.70 -0.96
N SER A 194 -30.84 7.61 -0.33
CA SER A 194 -31.95 7.59 0.63
C SER A 194 -31.87 6.40 1.60
N ALA A 195 -32.66 6.44 2.68
CA ALA A 195 -32.78 5.35 3.63
C ALA A 195 -33.38 4.08 3.01
N GLU A 196 -34.17 4.20 1.93
CA GLU A 196 -34.72 3.05 1.20
C GLU A 196 -33.60 2.29 0.48
N GLU A 197 -32.70 3.00 -0.21
CA GLU A 197 -31.55 2.42 -0.90
C GLU A 197 -30.53 1.79 0.06
N ALA A 198 -30.53 2.21 1.33
CA ALA A 198 -29.69 1.65 2.37
C ALA A 198 -30.19 0.29 2.92
N ARG A 199 -31.46 -0.08 2.69
CA ARG A 199 -32.04 -1.32 3.25
C ARG A 199 -31.38 -2.57 2.72
N GLU A 200 -31.23 -2.69 1.40
CA GLU A 200 -30.63 -3.88 0.78
C GLU A 200 -29.21 -4.16 1.31
N PRO A 201 -28.29 -3.18 1.37
CA PRO A 201 -26.99 -3.37 1.99
C PRO A 201 -27.07 -3.85 3.45
N LEU A 202 -27.94 -3.25 4.26
CA LEU A 202 -28.08 -3.58 5.69
C LEU A 202 -28.64 -4.99 5.91
N GLU A 203 -29.57 -5.43 5.06
CA GLU A 203 -30.17 -6.77 5.11
C GLU A 203 -29.23 -7.88 4.62
N SER A 204 -28.07 -7.53 4.03
CA SER A 204 -27.06 -8.50 3.57
C SER A 204 -26.42 -9.32 4.69
N GLY A 205 -26.55 -8.89 5.96
CA GLY A 205 -25.93 -9.51 7.13
C GLY A 205 -24.43 -9.23 7.25
N VAL A 206 -23.84 -8.42 6.36
CA VAL A 206 -22.47 -7.94 6.45
C VAL A 206 -22.43 -6.75 7.41
N ALA A 207 -21.45 -6.70 8.31
CA ALA A 207 -21.24 -5.53 9.16
C ALA A 207 -20.85 -4.32 8.31
N LEU A 208 -21.59 -3.22 8.44
CA LEU A 208 -21.40 -1.99 7.68
C LEU A 208 -21.03 -0.81 8.61
N LEU A 209 -20.38 0.19 8.02
CA LEU A 209 -20.27 1.53 8.57
C LEU A 209 -20.78 2.53 7.54
N ALA A 210 -21.23 3.69 7.99
CA ALA A 210 -21.61 4.82 7.14
C ALA A 210 -20.48 5.85 7.10
N GLU A 211 -20.24 6.42 5.92
CA GLU A 211 -19.37 7.56 5.69
C GLU A 211 -20.13 8.66 4.95
N ALA A 212 -19.82 9.92 5.27
CA ALA A 212 -20.27 11.04 4.46
C ALA A 212 -19.64 10.96 3.08
N PHE A 213 -20.43 11.23 2.04
CA PHE A 213 -19.88 11.33 0.69
C PHE A 213 -18.92 12.52 0.59
N VAL A 214 -17.69 12.27 0.14
CA VAL A 214 -16.65 13.29 0.02
C VAL A 214 -16.65 13.84 -1.41
N PRO A 215 -17.00 15.12 -1.62
CA PRO A 215 -16.86 15.76 -2.93
C PRO A 215 -15.38 16.09 -3.17
N PHE A 216 -14.67 15.18 -3.82
CA PHE A 216 -13.25 15.33 -4.12
C PHE A 216 -13.01 15.77 -5.57
N GLU A 217 -11.91 16.48 -5.77
CA GLU A 217 -11.46 16.93 -7.10
C GLU A 217 -10.62 15.85 -7.80
N ARG A 218 -9.84 15.11 -7.01
CA ARG A 218 -8.97 14.03 -7.47
C ARG A 218 -8.60 13.07 -6.34
N GLU A 219 -8.14 11.89 -6.72
CA GLU A 219 -7.62 10.87 -5.82
C GLU A 219 -6.09 10.88 -5.85
N LEU A 220 -5.50 10.86 -4.67
CA LEU A 220 -4.06 10.83 -4.45
C LEU A 220 -3.70 9.56 -3.69
N ALA A 221 -2.47 9.10 -3.85
CA ALA A 221 -1.91 8.08 -2.98
C ALA A 221 -0.50 8.46 -2.55
N VAL A 222 -0.17 8.12 -1.30
CA VAL A 222 1.18 8.23 -0.76
C VAL A 222 1.65 6.85 -0.33
N LEU A 223 2.79 6.44 -0.86
CA LEU A 223 3.48 5.24 -0.41
C LEU A 223 4.58 5.63 0.57
N VAL A 224 4.61 4.99 1.73
CA VAL A 224 5.69 5.14 2.72
C VAL A 224 6.23 3.77 3.13
N ALA A 225 7.50 3.73 3.49
CA ALA A 225 8.13 2.55 4.06
C ALA A 225 8.68 2.86 5.44
N ARG A 226 8.57 1.92 6.37
CA ARG A 226 9.10 2.06 7.73
C ARG A 226 9.77 0.76 8.19
N SER A 227 10.99 0.86 8.72
CA SER A 227 11.70 -0.29 9.30
C SER A 227 11.36 -0.48 10.79
N PRO A 228 11.58 -1.67 11.35
CA PRO A 228 11.51 -1.90 12.81
C PRO A 228 12.36 -0.94 13.65
N HIS A 229 13.49 -0.44 13.13
CA HIS A 229 14.33 0.57 13.80
C HIS A 229 13.81 2.01 13.69
N GLY A 230 12.65 2.21 13.06
CA GLY A 230 11.97 3.51 12.97
C GLY A 230 12.45 4.41 11.83
N GLN A 231 13.37 3.96 10.98
CA GLN A 231 13.67 4.68 9.73
C GLN A 231 12.41 4.70 8.86
N GLY A 232 11.99 5.88 8.41
CA GLY A 232 10.86 6.07 7.51
C GLY A 232 11.28 6.82 6.25
N VAL A 233 10.73 6.43 5.10
CA VAL A 233 10.86 7.17 3.83
C VAL A 233 9.51 7.29 3.16
N SER A 234 9.29 8.38 2.42
CA SER A 234 8.08 8.61 1.64
C SER A 234 8.42 8.74 0.16
N TYR A 235 7.62 8.08 -0.67
CA TYR A 235 7.62 8.31 -2.11
C TYR A 235 6.93 9.64 -2.46
N PRO A 236 7.21 10.20 -3.64
CA PRO A 236 6.40 11.27 -4.21
C PRO A 236 4.92 10.90 -4.20
N VAL A 237 4.07 11.89 -3.92
CA VAL A 237 2.61 11.73 -4.03
C VAL A 237 2.26 11.45 -5.47
N VAL A 238 1.34 10.50 -5.69
CA VAL A 238 0.83 10.17 -7.02
C VAL A 238 -0.64 10.54 -7.13
N GLU A 239 -1.07 10.88 -8.33
CA GLU A 239 -2.48 10.93 -8.67
C GLU A 239 -2.91 9.56 -9.19
N THR A 240 -4.04 9.05 -8.71
CA THR A 240 -4.61 7.78 -9.15
C THR A 240 -5.93 8.03 -9.85
N VAL A 241 -6.14 7.40 -10.99
CA VAL A 241 -7.41 7.47 -11.72
C VAL A 241 -8.13 6.14 -11.58
N GLN A 242 -9.34 6.19 -11.06
CA GLN A 242 -10.21 5.03 -10.90
C GLN A 242 -11.26 5.00 -12.01
N LYS A 243 -11.63 3.81 -12.46
CA LYS A 243 -12.78 3.57 -13.34
C LYS A 243 -13.53 2.35 -12.83
N ASP A 244 -14.83 2.50 -12.56
CA ASP A 244 -15.69 1.43 -12.05
C ASP A 244 -15.11 0.76 -10.77
N GLY A 245 -14.51 1.56 -9.88
CA GLY A 245 -13.88 1.08 -8.63
C GLY A 245 -12.51 0.43 -8.81
N ILE A 246 -11.91 0.51 -10.01
CA ILE A 246 -10.60 -0.08 -10.32
C ILE A 246 -9.59 1.00 -10.70
N CYS A 247 -8.40 0.96 -10.12
CA CYS A 247 -7.31 1.87 -10.47
C CYS A 247 -6.82 1.53 -11.88
N VAL A 248 -7.02 2.44 -12.83
CA VAL A 248 -6.63 2.26 -14.24
C VAL A 248 -5.33 2.99 -14.57
N GLU A 249 -5.03 4.09 -13.90
CA GLU A 249 -3.84 4.90 -14.16
C GLU A 249 -3.27 5.48 -12.86
N VAL A 250 -1.95 5.65 -12.85
CA VAL A 250 -1.19 6.29 -11.78
C VAL A 250 -0.18 7.25 -12.40
N ILE A 251 -0.15 8.49 -11.93
CA ILE A 251 0.74 9.54 -12.43
C ILE A 251 1.66 9.99 -11.29
N ALA A 252 2.97 9.88 -11.51
CA ALA A 252 4.00 10.25 -10.54
C ALA A 252 4.97 11.29 -11.13
N PRO A 253 5.21 12.43 -10.45
CA PRO A 253 4.45 12.94 -9.30
C PRO A 253 3.03 13.37 -9.70
N ALA A 254 2.14 13.55 -8.72
CA ALA A 254 0.78 14.06 -8.92
C ALA A 254 0.80 15.42 -9.66
N PRO A 255 0.19 15.54 -10.86
CA PRO A 255 0.27 16.76 -11.66
C PRO A 255 -0.32 17.99 -10.96
N GLY A 256 0.40 19.11 -10.95
CA GLY A 256 -0.12 20.36 -10.38
C GLY A 256 -0.41 20.34 -8.88
N LEU A 257 0.07 19.33 -8.14
CA LEU A 257 0.06 19.34 -6.68
C LEU A 257 1.18 20.26 -6.17
N GLY A 258 0.84 21.25 -5.33
CA GLY A 258 1.82 22.16 -4.74
C GLY A 258 2.77 21.44 -3.80
N GLU A 259 3.98 21.99 -3.61
CA GLU A 259 4.99 21.39 -2.72
C GLU A 259 4.51 21.27 -1.26
N GLU A 260 3.74 22.25 -0.79
CA GLU A 260 3.18 22.24 0.57
C GLU A 260 2.15 21.11 0.77
N ASP A 261 1.22 20.94 -0.17
CA ASP A 261 0.22 19.86 -0.12
C ASP A 261 0.88 18.48 -0.27
N ALA A 262 1.89 18.38 -1.14
CA ALA A 262 2.67 17.15 -1.29
C ALA A 262 3.38 16.79 0.02
N ALA A 263 4.04 17.75 0.66
CA ALA A 263 4.69 17.55 1.95
C ALA A 263 3.69 17.20 3.06
N ALA A 264 2.51 17.83 3.06
CA ALA A 264 1.44 17.53 4.02
C ALA A 264 0.93 16.09 3.86
N ALA A 265 0.67 15.65 2.64
CA ALA A 265 0.25 14.27 2.35
C ALA A 265 1.31 13.25 2.81
N GLN A 266 2.58 13.51 2.50
CA GLN A 266 3.69 12.67 2.93
C GLN A 266 3.84 12.61 4.45
N HIS A 267 3.66 13.75 5.13
CA HIS A 267 3.69 13.83 6.59
C HIS A 267 2.54 13.06 7.22
N ILE A 268 1.32 13.18 6.69
CA ILE A 268 0.15 12.40 7.13
C ILE A 268 0.46 10.90 7.02
N ALA A 269 0.98 10.44 5.88
CA ALA A 269 1.27 9.03 5.67
C ALA A 269 2.36 8.50 6.63
N LEU A 270 3.44 9.25 6.84
CA LEU A 270 4.48 8.89 7.81
C LEU A 270 3.97 8.89 9.26
N LYS A 271 3.12 9.86 9.63
CA LYS A 271 2.45 9.91 10.93
C LYS A 271 1.58 8.67 11.15
N ILE A 272 0.77 8.29 10.16
CA ILE A 272 -0.06 7.07 10.24
C ILE A 272 0.83 5.84 10.40
N ALA A 273 1.89 5.70 9.59
CA ALA A 273 2.80 4.56 9.72
C ALA A 273 3.43 4.47 11.11
N GLN A 274 3.78 5.60 11.72
CA GLN A 274 4.30 5.65 13.08
C GLN A 274 3.25 5.31 14.14
N GLU A 275 2.09 5.97 14.11
CA GLU A 275 1.02 5.85 15.12
C GLU A 275 0.33 4.48 15.12
N LEU A 276 0.32 3.80 13.96
CA LEU A 276 -0.21 2.44 13.82
C LEU A 276 0.87 1.37 13.98
N GLY A 277 2.14 1.76 14.18
CA GLY A 277 3.24 0.81 14.35
C GLY A 277 3.56 -0.01 13.09
N VAL A 278 3.33 0.55 11.89
CA VAL A 278 3.58 -0.15 10.63
C VAL A 278 5.09 -0.38 10.43
N THR A 279 5.43 -1.58 9.97
CA THR A 279 6.76 -1.98 9.50
C THR A 279 6.61 -2.69 8.17
N GLY A 280 7.44 -2.38 7.18
CA GLY A 280 7.22 -2.74 5.78
C GLY A 280 6.77 -1.52 4.98
N LEU A 281 5.70 -1.68 4.19
CA LEU A 281 5.08 -0.61 3.41
C LEU A 281 3.70 -0.25 3.94
N LEU A 282 3.32 1.00 3.72
CA LEU A 282 1.97 1.52 3.87
C LEU A 282 1.65 2.37 2.63
N ALA A 283 0.58 2.03 1.93
CA ALA A 283 -0.08 2.95 1.01
C ALA A 283 -1.24 3.63 1.74
N VAL A 284 -1.31 4.95 1.59
CA VAL A 284 -2.40 5.79 2.11
C VAL A 284 -3.10 6.41 0.92
N GLU A 285 -4.34 6.00 0.67
CA GLU A 285 -5.18 6.63 -0.34
C GLU A 285 -5.88 7.85 0.25
N MET A 286 -5.93 8.93 -0.53
CA MET A 286 -6.43 10.21 -0.09
C MET A 286 -7.31 10.84 -1.16
N PHE A 287 -8.30 11.60 -0.72
CA PHE A 287 -9.04 12.54 -1.54
C PHE A 287 -8.45 13.93 -1.38
N SER A 288 -8.23 14.61 -2.50
CA SER A 288 -7.98 16.06 -2.51
C SER A 288 -9.32 16.77 -2.67
N THR A 289 -9.65 17.64 -1.73
CA THR A 289 -10.90 18.42 -1.73
C THR A 289 -10.58 19.92 -1.67
N GLU A 290 -11.58 20.77 -1.92
CA GLU A 290 -11.44 22.22 -1.73
C GLU A 290 -11.00 22.61 -0.30
N SER A 291 -11.29 21.76 0.70
CA SER A 291 -10.97 21.97 2.11
C SER A 291 -9.67 21.29 2.57
N GLY A 292 -8.96 20.61 1.66
CA GLY A 292 -7.72 19.90 1.94
C GLY A 292 -7.80 18.38 1.75
N LEU A 293 -6.85 17.66 2.33
CA LEU A 293 -6.67 16.22 2.15
C LEU A 293 -7.54 15.42 3.12
N VAL A 294 -8.12 14.32 2.65
CA VAL A 294 -8.94 13.39 3.43
C VAL A 294 -8.48 11.95 3.18
N VAL A 295 -8.11 11.20 4.22
CA VAL A 295 -7.66 9.79 4.10
C VAL A 295 -8.85 8.87 3.84
N ASN A 296 -8.84 8.22 2.67
CA ASN A 296 -9.85 7.24 2.29
C ASN A 296 -9.56 5.86 2.87
N GLU A 297 -8.41 5.26 2.55
CA GLU A 297 -8.07 3.90 2.97
C GLU A 297 -6.57 3.66 3.16
N LEU A 298 -6.24 2.55 3.80
CA LEU A 298 -4.89 2.11 4.11
C LEU A 298 -4.65 0.69 3.58
N ALA A 299 -3.49 0.47 2.96
CA ALA A 299 -3.02 -0.86 2.60
C ALA A 299 -1.59 -1.09 3.12
N MET A 300 -1.39 -2.11 3.97
CA MET A 300 -0.11 -2.35 4.66
C MET A 300 0.75 -3.41 3.97
N ARG A 301 0.94 -3.22 2.67
CA ARG A 301 1.69 -4.10 1.76
C ARG A 301 2.17 -3.30 0.55
N PRO A 302 2.98 -3.88 -0.35
CA PRO A 302 3.11 -3.32 -1.69
C PRO A 302 1.72 -3.05 -2.32
N HIS A 303 1.61 -1.93 -3.01
CA HIS A 303 0.34 -1.42 -3.50
C HIS A 303 0.35 -1.16 -5.01
N ASN A 304 -0.82 -1.23 -5.63
CA ASN A 304 -1.02 -1.01 -7.06
C ASN A 304 -0.54 0.39 -7.48
N SER A 305 -0.90 1.41 -6.69
CA SER A 305 -0.45 2.79 -6.89
C SER A 305 1.06 3.00 -6.70
N GLY A 306 1.80 1.96 -6.29
CA GLY A 306 3.26 1.99 -6.22
C GLY A 306 3.96 1.27 -7.36
N HIS A 307 3.27 0.64 -8.32
CA HIS A 307 3.95 -0.19 -9.34
C HIS A 307 4.88 0.61 -10.25
N TRP A 308 4.54 1.88 -10.50
CA TRP A 308 5.41 2.83 -11.20
C TRP A 308 6.83 2.90 -10.61
N THR A 309 7.01 2.59 -9.31
CA THR A 309 8.31 2.65 -8.64
C THR A 309 9.33 1.63 -9.15
N ILE A 310 8.90 0.58 -9.86
CA ILE A 310 9.84 -0.41 -10.44
C ILE A 310 10.80 0.28 -11.39
N GLU A 311 10.27 1.10 -12.30
CA GLU A 311 11.08 1.90 -13.23
C GLU A 311 11.34 3.33 -12.74
N GLY A 312 10.33 3.90 -12.10
CA GLY A 312 10.21 5.34 -11.86
C GLY A 312 10.89 5.83 -10.60
N ALA A 313 11.34 4.94 -9.70
CA ALA A 313 12.03 5.30 -8.47
C ALA A 313 13.41 4.63 -8.38
N ARG A 314 14.34 5.24 -7.64
CA ARG A 314 15.68 4.67 -7.40
C ARG A 314 15.63 3.36 -6.61
N THR A 315 14.63 3.21 -5.75
CA THR A 315 14.35 1.97 -5.03
C THR A 315 12.88 1.65 -5.20
N SER A 316 12.58 0.54 -5.88
CA SER A 316 11.20 0.09 -6.07
C SER A 316 10.53 -0.20 -4.74
N GLN A 317 9.20 -0.09 -4.67
CA GLN A 317 8.45 -0.45 -3.48
C GLN A 317 8.76 -1.87 -2.99
N PHE A 318 9.03 -2.79 -3.92
CA PHE A 318 9.29 -4.20 -3.61
C PHE A 318 10.65 -4.39 -2.94
N GLU A 319 11.69 -3.76 -3.49
CA GLU A 319 13.02 -3.72 -2.86
C GLU A 319 12.96 -3.02 -1.50
N GLN A 320 12.24 -1.89 -1.44
CA GLN A 320 12.04 -1.10 -0.24
C GLN A 320 11.33 -1.91 0.85
N HIS A 321 10.34 -2.71 0.48
CA HIS A 321 9.60 -3.59 1.39
C HIS A 321 10.52 -4.68 1.97
N LEU A 322 11.29 -5.36 1.12
CA LEU A 322 12.27 -6.37 1.56
C LEU A 322 13.29 -5.78 2.54
N ARG A 323 13.83 -4.60 2.22
CA ARG A 323 14.73 -3.87 3.12
C ARG A 323 14.05 -3.53 4.44
N ALA A 324 12.81 -3.05 4.39
CA ALA A 324 12.08 -2.66 5.58
C ALA A 324 11.79 -3.86 6.52
N VAL A 325 11.31 -4.99 5.99
CA VAL A 325 10.97 -6.16 6.81
C VAL A 325 12.19 -6.91 7.33
N LEU A 326 13.31 -6.88 6.60
CA LEU A 326 14.61 -7.37 7.07
C LEU A 326 15.38 -6.34 7.89
N ASN A 327 14.82 -5.14 8.07
CA ASN A 327 15.43 -4.05 8.80
C ASN A 327 16.83 -3.63 8.24
N LEU A 328 17.00 -3.74 6.93
CA LEU A 328 18.13 -3.16 6.21
C LEU A 328 17.92 -1.63 6.05
N PRO A 329 19.00 -0.85 5.80
CA PRO A 329 18.86 0.57 5.47
C PRO A 329 17.90 0.80 4.30
N LEU A 330 16.94 1.69 4.50
CA LEU A 330 15.95 2.07 3.49
C LEU A 330 16.63 2.77 2.30
N GLY A 331 16.16 2.46 1.09
CA GLY A 331 16.63 3.07 -0.15
C GLY A 331 16.09 4.47 -0.41
N SER A 332 16.56 5.08 -1.50
CA SER A 332 16.09 6.40 -1.93
C SER A 332 14.75 6.27 -2.67
N PRO A 333 13.70 6.99 -2.27
CA PRO A 333 12.42 7.00 -2.98
C PRO A 333 12.39 7.98 -4.16
N SER A 334 13.53 8.59 -4.50
CA SER A 334 13.61 9.63 -5.53
C SER A 334 13.28 9.13 -6.93
N LEU A 335 12.67 10.00 -7.73
CA LEU A 335 12.30 9.73 -9.12
C LEU A 335 13.54 9.47 -10.01
N THR A 336 13.36 8.61 -11.01
CA THR A 336 14.34 8.38 -12.09
C THR A 336 14.06 9.23 -13.34
N ALA A 337 12.83 9.74 -13.48
CA ALA A 337 12.41 10.67 -14.54
C ALA A 337 11.43 11.71 -13.98
N PRO A 338 11.34 12.92 -14.58
CA PRO A 338 10.41 13.96 -14.10
C PRO A 338 8.94 13.55 -14.14
N VAL A 339 8.54 12.72 -15.10
CA VAL A 339 7.19 12.18 -15.21
C VAL A 339 7.24 10.67 -15.44
N VAL A 340 6.40 9.96 -14.68
CA VAL A 340 6.17 8.52 -14.81
C VAL A 340 4.67 8.28 -14.83
N VAL A 341 4.19 7.54 -15.83
CA VAL A 341 2.79 7.13 -15.92
C VAL A 341 2.74 5.61 -15.96
N MET A 342 1.96 5.03 -15.05
CA MET A 342 1.65 3.61 -15.02
C MET A 342 0.18 3.43 -15.39
N VAL A 343 -0.11 2.50 -16.30
CA VAL A 343 -1.48 2.12 -16.69
C VAL A 343 -1.68 0.64 -16.41
N ASN A 344 -2.77 0.30 -15.71
CA ASN A 344 -3.09 -1.08 -15.40
C ASN A 344 -3.59 -1.79 -16.65
N LEU A 345 -3.08 -3.00 -16.87
CA LEU A 345 -3.52 -3.84 -17.96
C LEU A 345 -4.61 -4.79 -17.47
N LEU A 346 -5.83 -4.53 -17.94
CA LEU A 346 -6.98 -5.43 -17.77
C LEU A 346 -7.05 -6.38 -18.96
N GLY A 347 -7.34 -7.66 -18.70
CA GLY A 347 -7.51 -8.65 -19.75
C GLY A 347 -8.69 -8.29 -20.68
N GLY A 348 -8.48 -8.51 -21.97
CA GLY A 348 -9.53 -8.45 -23.00
C GLY A 348 -10.13 -9.83 -23.29
N SER A 349 -10.89 -9.93 -24.38
CA SER A 349 -11.48 -11.18 -24.90
C SER A 349 -10.45 -12.06 -25.60
N ASP A 350 -9.42 -11.47 -26.23
CA ASP A 350 -8.35 -12.21 -26.89
C ASP A 350 -7.21 -12.60 -25.93
N PRO A 351 -7.02 -13.89 -25.61
CA PRO A 351 -5.97 -14.36 -24.72
C PRO A 351 -4.56 -14.29 -25.33
N ASN A 352 -4.40 -14.11 -26.65
CA ASN A 352 -3.12 -14.16 -27.33
C ASN A 352 -2.34 -12.83 -27.27
N ILE A 353 -2.03 -12.37 -26.06
CA ILE A 353 -1.37 -11.08 -25.84
C ILE A 353 0.02 -11.00 -26.46
N PHE A 354 0.77 -12.10 -26.48
CA PHE A 354 2.15 -12.13 -26.99
C PHE A 354 2.26 -11.80 -28.48
N SER A 355 1.20 -12.01 -29.27
CA SER A 355 1.17 -11.57 -30.67
C SER A 355 1.27 -10.05 -30.84
N ARG A 356 0.95 -9.29 -29.78
CA ARG A 356 0.92 -7.81 -29.79
C ARG A 356 2.18 -7.19 -29.18
N TYR A 357 3.02 -7.99 -28.54
CA TYR A 357 4.27 -7.53 -27.93
C TYR A 357 5.19 -6.86 -28.94
N GLU A 358 5.42 -7.50 -30.08
CA GLU A 358 6.33 -7.00 -31.10
C GLU A 358 5.91 -5.61 -31.57
N HIS A 359 4.61 -5.40 -31.79
CA HIS A 359 4.09 -4.10 -32.19
C HIS A 359 4.32 -3.03 -31.12
N VAL A 360 3.98 -3.32 -29.86
CA VAL A 360 4.13 -2.37 -28.75
C VAL A 360 5.60 -2.00 -28.51
N LEU A 361 6.48 -3.01 -28.50
CA LEU A 361 7.91 -2.81 -28.28
C LEU A 361 8.61 -2.15 -29.47
N ALA A 362 8.14 -2.38 -30.70
CA ALA A 362 8.65 -1.70 -31.88
C ALA A 362 8.20 -0.23 -31.95
N HIS A 363 6.98 0.07 -31.50
CA HIS A 363 6.44 1.42 -31.46
C HIS A 363 7.14 2.29 -30.41
N ASP A 364 7.38 1.75 -29.20
CA ASP A 364 8.05 2.46 -28.12
C ASP A 364 9.12 1.58 -27.44
N PRO A 365 10.40 1.71 -27.83
CA PRO A 365 11.50 0.96 -27.20
C PRO A 365 11.72 1.31 -25.71
N GLY A 366 11.17 2.42 -25.23
CA GLY A 366 11.26 2.87 -23.85
C GLY A 366 10.16 2.33 -22.94
N ILE A 367 9.09 1.75 -23.49
CA ILE A 367 7.96 1.24 -22.70
C ILE A 367 8.39 0.04 -21.84
N LYS A 368 7.82 -0.06 -20.65
CA LYS A 368 8.07 -1.17 -19.72
C LYS A 368 6.75 -1.90 -19.47
N ILE A 369 6.80 -3.22 -19.62
CA ILE A 369 5.62 -4.07 -19.58
C ILE A 369 5.83 -5.13 -18.51
N HIS A 370 4.86 -5.27 -17.61
CA HIS A 370 4.90 -6.23 -16.51
C HIS A 370 3.67 -7.12 -16.56
N PHE A 371 3.86 -8.43 -16.70
CA PHE A 371 2.78 -9.40 -16.63
C PHE A 371 2.85 -10.24 -15.37
N TYR A 372 1.67 -10.52 -14.82
CA TYR A 372 1.52 -11.24 -13.57
C TYR A 372 1.42 -12.75 -13.76
N GLY A 373 1.51 -13.29 -14.98
CA GLY A 373 1.36 -14.73 -15.23
C GLY A 373 -0.03 -15.27 -14.85
N LYS A 374 -1.04 -14.40 -14.87
CA LYS A 374 -2.45 -14.74 -14.66
C LYS A 374 -3.13 -15.05 -16.00
N ASP A 375 -4.13 -15.92 -15.99
CA ASP A 375 -4.96 -16.14 -17.18
C ASP A 375 -5.63 -14.85 -17.61
N VAL A 376 -5.65 -14.62 -18.93
CA VAL A 376 -6.30 -13.49 -19.56
C VAL A 376 -7.80 -13.73 -19.57
N ARG A 377 -8.55 -12.84 -18.90
CA ARG A 377 -10.00 -12.82 -18.91
C ARG A 377 -10.49 -11.36 -18.83
N PRO A 378 -11.64 -11.04 -19.44
CA PRO A 378 -12.24 -9.70 -19.37
C PRO A 378 -12.28 -9.15 -17.95
N GLY A 379 -11.74 -7.94 -17.77
CA GLY A 379 -11.76 -7.21 -16.49
C GLY A 379 -10.76 -7.68 -15.43
N ARG A 380 -10.01 -8.77 -15.65
CA ARG A 380 -8.98 -9.22 -14.70
C ARG A 380 -7.71 -8.39 -14.85
N LYS A 381 -7.16 -7.87 -13.75
CA LYS A 381 -5.81 -7.27 -13.72
C LYS A 381 -4.76 -8.34 -14.04
N ILE A 382 -4.14 -8.23 -15.22
CA ILE A 382 -3.15 -9.22 -15.73
C ILE A 382 -1.73 -8.66 -15.82
N GLY A 383 -1.57 -7.35 -15.72
CA GLY A 383 -0.28 -6.68 -15.78
C GLY A 383 -0.39 -5.18 -15.56
N HIS A 384 0.69 -4.47 -15.85
CA HIS A 384 0.71 -3.02 -16.01
C HIS A 384 1.77 -2.64 -17.04
N VAL A 385 1.66 -1.41 -17.55
CA VAL A 385 2.68 -0.77 -18.37
C VAL A 385 3.15 0.51 -17.69
N THR A 386 4.44 0.83 -17.84
CA THR A 386 5.04 2.04 -17.29
C THR A 386 5.78 2.79 -18.41
N ALA A 387 5.46 4.08 -18.57
CA ALA A 387 6.19 5.01 -19.43
C ALA A 387 6.87 6.09 -18.57
N LEU A 388 8.03 6.55 -19.04
CA LEU A 388 8.84 7.58 -18.38
C LEU A 388 9.21 8.67 -19.38
N GLY A 389 9.32 9.91 -18.91
CA GLY A 389 9.76 11.04 -19.72
C GLY A 389 9.67 12.36 -18.98
N THR A 390 9.55 13.45 -19.75
CA THR A 390 9.57 14.82 -19.23
C THR A 390 8.27 15.58 -19.49
N ASP A 391 7.51 15.19 -20.50
CA ASP A 391 6.21 15.79 -20.85
C ASP A 391 5.07 14.84 -20.45
N LEU A 392 4.12 15.35 -19.65
CA LEU A 392 3.03 14.52 -19.13
C LEU A 392 2.11 13.99 -20.22
N ALA A 393 1.75 14.82 -21.20
CA ALA A 393 0.81 14.42 -22.24
C ALA A 393 1.41 13.30 -23.11
N GLU A 394 2.68 13.44 -23.49
CA GLU A 394 3.40 12.44 -24.26
C GLU A 394 3.57 11.13 -23.48
N VAL A 395 4.05 11.18 -22.23
CA VAL A 395 4.29 10.00 -21.40
C VAL A 395 2.98 9.24 -21.15
N ARG A 396 1.89 9.98 -20.87
CA ARG A 396 0.56 9.41 -20.69
C ARG A 396 0.06 8.74 -21.97
N ALA A 397 0.19 9.39 -23.13
CA ALA A 397 -0.23 8.83 -24.41
C ALA A 397 0.53 7.53 -24.75
N ARG A 398 1.84 7.47 -24.47
CA ARG A 398 2.66 6.27 -24.67
C ARG A 398 2.20 5.10 -23.79
N ALA A 399 1.96 5.35 -22.51
CA ALA A 399 1.49 4.32 -21.58
C ALA A 399 0.12 3.76 -22.00
N TRP A 400 -0.85 4.63 -22.32
CA TRP A 400 -2.18 4.20 -22.77
C TRP A 400 -2.15 3.47 -24.10
N HIS A 401 -1.38 3.96 -25.08
CA HIS A 401 -1.22 3.27 -26.36
C HIS A 401 -0.76 1.82 -26.17
N ALA A 402 0.26 1.61 -25.33
CA ALA A 402 0.75 0.26 -25.03
C ALA A 402 -0.32 -0.60 -24.32
N ALA A 403 -1.03 -0.04 -23.33
CA ALA A 403 -2.08 -0.76 -22.60
C ALA A 403 -3.25 -1.17 -23.52
N ASP A 404 -3.74 -0.24 -24.35
CA ASP A 404 -4.84 -0.48 -25.28
C ASP A 404 -4.46 -1.50 -26.36
N CYS A 405 -3.25 -1.38 -26.92
CA CYS A 405 -2.74 -2.39 -27.84
C CYS A 405 -2.68 -3.77 -27.17
N LEU A 406 -2.14 -3.90 -25.95
CA LEU A 406 -2.03 -5.20 -25.28
C LEU A 406 -3.40 -5.80 -24.92
N LYS A 407 -4.37 -4.96 -24.53
CA LYS A 407 -5.75 -5.38 -24.24
C LYS A 407 -6.41 -6.05 -25.45
N GLY A 408 -6.07 -5.60 -26.67
CA GLY A 408 -6.63 -6.10 -27.91
C GLY A 408 -7.94 -5.40 -28.28
N PRO A 409 -8.54 -5.75 -29.45
CA PRO A 409 -9.78 -5.14 -29.90
C PRO A 409 -10.89 -5.32 -28.85
N ALA A 410 -11.75 -4.31 -28.73
CA ALA A 410 -13.03 -4.52 -28.05
C ALA A 410 -13.87 -5.46 -28.92
N ASP A 411 -14.63 -6.36 -28.29
CA ASP A 411 -15.68 -7.08 -29.01
C ASP A 411 -16.73 -6.03 -29.41
N ASP A 412 -16.95 -5.84 -30.71
CA ASP A 412 -17.98 -4.96 -31.30
C ASP A 412 -19.41 -5.39 -30.94
#